data_AF-A0A5K1FDC3-F1
#
_entry.id   AF-A0A5K1FDC3-F1
#
_cell.length_a   1.000
_cell.length_b   1.000
_cell.length_c   1.000
_cell.angle_alpha   90.00
_cell.angle_beta   90.00
_cell.angle_gamma   90.00
#
_symmetry.space_group_name_H-M   'P 1'
#
loop_
_entity.id
_entity.type
_entity.pdbx_description
1 polymer ?
#
loop_
_entity_poly.entity_id
_entity_poly.type
_entity_poly.pdbx_seq_one_letter_code
_entity_poly.pdbx_strand_id
1 'polypeptide(L)'
;MAHLDKELAGYWAKLPLIRRRMLSHPEIKWIWWMDSDALFTDMVFEIPMHKYEDYNFVLLGYENLLFNQKSWIAVNTGSFLFRNCQWSLDLLDAWAPMGPKGPIRDEAGKILTANLKSRPAFEADD
;
A
#
# COMPACT_ATOMS: atom_id res chain seq x y z
N MET A 1 -9.12 6.62 15.53
CA MET A 1 -7.76 6.59 14.92
C MET A 1 -7.28 8.03 14.77
N ALA A 2 -5.99 8.32 14.98
CA ALA A 2 -5.47 9.68 14.78
C ALA A 2 -5.34 9.97 13.27
N HIS A 3 -5.89 11.09 12.79
CA HIS A 3 -5.73 11.54 11.41
C HIS A 3 -4.54 12.49 11.32
N LEU A 4 -3.42 12.00 10.79
CA LEU A 4 -2.18 12.79 10.63
C LEU A 4 -2.27 13.77 9.45
N ASP A 5 -3.12 13.45 8.47
CA ASP A 5 -3.43 14.26 7.31
C ASP A 5 -4.96 14.21 7.09
N LYS A 6 -5.59 15.38 6.89
CA LYS A 6 -7.04 15.48 6.68
C LYS A 6 -7.44 15.16 5.24
N GLU A 7 -6.51 15.21 4.29
CA GLU A 7 -6.73 14.93 2.88
C GLU A 7 -6.57 13.44 2.58
N LEU A 8 -5.56 12.78 3.18
CA LEU A 8 -5.36 11.33 3.12
C LEU A 8 -6.19 10.62 4.20
N ALA A 9 -7.51 10.65 4.05
CA ALA A 9 -8.46 10.00 4.94
C ALA A 9 -8.87 8.59 4.45
N GLY A 10 -9.40 7.76 5.35
CA GLY A 10 -9.82 6.39 5.04
C GLY A 10 -8.63 5.46 4.88
N TYR A 11 -8.69 4.56 3.89
CA TYR A 11 -7.62 3.60 3.62
C TYR A 11 -6.27 4.28 3.28
N TRP A 12 -6.32 5.45 2.64
CA TRP A 12 -5.16 6.31 2.36
C TRP A 12 -4.38 6.82 3.60
N ALA A 13 -4.98 6.77 4.79
CA ALA A 13 -4.35 7.27 6.02
C ALA A 13 -3.09 6.46 6.42
N LYS A 14 -2.91 5.26 5.85
CA LYS A 14 -1.73 4.43 6.09
C LYS A 14 -0.45 5.07 5.54
N LEU A 15 -0.49 5.76 4.39
CA LEU A 15 0.67 6.39 3.76
C LEU A 15 1.38 7.41 4.69
N PRO A 16 0.71 8.46 5.21
CA PRO A 16 1.36 9.43 6.09
C PRO A 16 1.80 8.81 7.42
N LEU A 17 1.10 7.79 7.90
CA LEU A 17 1.48 7.05 9.11
C LEU A 17 2.77 6.25 8.90
N ILE A 18 2.88 5.52 7.79
CA ILE A 18 4.08 4.76 7.41
C ILE A 18 5.27 5.73 7.25
N ARG A 19 5.10 6.82 6.48
CA ARG A 19 6.16 7.83 6.29
C ARG A 19 6.67 8.37 7.63
N ARG A 20 5.75 8.73 8.53
CA ARG A 20 6.12 9.23 9.86
C ARG A 20 6.91 8.20 10.65
N ARG A 21 6.51 6.93 10.62
CA ARG A 21 7.21 5.84 11.31
C ARG A 21 8.60 5.59 10.73
N MET A 22 8.76 5.59 9.41
CA MET A 22 10.05 5.47 8.74
C MET A 22 11.04 6.53 9.23
N LEU A 23 10.59 7.80 9.26
CA LEU A 23 11.44 8.94 9.63
C LEU A 23 11.71 9.03 11.14
N SER A 24 10.76 8.61 11.99
CA SER A 24 10.92 8.68 13.44
C SER A 24 11.66 7.48 14.04
N HIS A 25 11.79 6.39 13.28
CA HIS A 25 12.42 5.14 13.73
C HIS A 25 13.43 4.62 12.69
N PRO A 26 14.57 5.31 12.51
CA PRO A 26 15.60 4.89 11.56
C PRO A 26 16.22 3.51 11.88
N GLU A 27 16.07 3.03 13.12
CA GLU A 27 16.50 1.70 13.55
C GLU A 27 15.66 0.56 12.96
N ILE A 28 14.42 0.84 12.53
CA ILE A 28 13.53 -0.17 11.96
C ILE A 28 13.99 -0.49 10.55
N LYS A 29 14.34 -1.75 10.26
CA LYS A 29 14.68 -2.21 8.90
C LYS A 29 13.45 -2.44 8.03
N TRP A 30 12.39 -2.97 8.63
CA TRP A 30 11.15 -3.35 7.93
C TRP A 30 9.93 -2.87 8.70
N ILE A 31 9.00 -2.25 7.98
CA ILE A 31 7.67 -1.93 8.47
C ILE A 31 6.70 -2.93 7.86
N TRP A 32 5.95 -3.64 8.70
CA TRP A 32 4.86 -4.49 8.28
C TRP A 32 3.54 -3.76 8.51
N TRP A 33 2.87 -3.37 7.43
CA TRP A 33 1.50 -2.90 7.49
C TRP A 33 0.55 -4.09 7.49
N MET A 34 -0.47 -4.07 8.34
CA MET A 34 -1.52 -5.07 8.40
C MET A 34 -2.84 -4.38 8.76
N ASP A 35 -3.85 -4.56 7.93
CA ASP A 35 -5.19 -4.01 8.15
C ASP A 35 -5.86 -4.64 9.37
N SER A 36 -6.80 -3.92 9.97
CA SER A 36 -7.49 -4.35 11.20
C SER A 36 -8.40 -5.56 11.02
N ASP A 37 -8.79 -5.88 9.78
CA ASP A 37 -9.59 -7.05 9.40
C ASP A 37 -8.74 -8.22 8.88
N ALA A 38 -7.41 -8.07 8.84
CA ALA A 38 -6.48 -9.17 8.62
C ALA A 38 -6.19 -9.89 9.95
N LEU A 39 -6.12 -11.23 9.93
CA LEU A 39 -5.91 -12.05 11.12
C LEU A 39 -4.82 -13.11 10.88
N PHE A 40 -3.98 -13.33 11.89
CA PHE A 40 -3.08 -14.48 11.91
C PHE A 40 -3.87 -15.75 12.18
N THR A 41 -3.72 -16.73 11.28
CA THR A 41 -4.33 -18.06 11.40
C THR A 41 -3.30 -19.17 11.48
N ASP A 42 -2.05 -18.89 11.08
CA ASP A 42 -0.88 -19.71 11.33
C ASP A 42 0.07 -18.95 12.27
N MET A 43 0.22 -19.47 13.50
CA MET A 43 1.04 -18.85 14.55
C MET A 43 2.46 -19.43 14.61
N VAL A 44 2.77 -20.43 13.77
CA VAL A 44 4.09 -21.09 13.70
C VAL A 44 4.88 -20.57 12.51
N PHE A 45 4.20 -20.09 11.47
CA PHE A 45 4.84 -19.54 10.30
C PHE A 45 5.74 -18.33 10.62
N GLU A 46 6.97 -18.38 10.14
CA GLU A 46 7.91 -17.27 10.16
C GLU A 46 8.11 -16.72 8.74
N ILE A 47 8.05 -15.40 8.60
CA ILE A 47 8.32 -14.75 7.31
C ILE A 47 9.78 -15.04 6.91
N PRO A 48 10.03 -15.60 5.71
CA PRO A 48 11.37 -15.97 5.27
C PRO A 48 12.16 -14.73 4.80
N MET A 49 12.58 -13.89 5.76
CA MET A 49 13.18 -12.57 5.48
C MET A 49 14.41 -12.61 4.56
N HIS A 50 15.16 -13.71 4.56
CA HIS A 50 16.31 -13.92 3.67
C HIS A 50 15.93 -13.86 2.18
N LYS A 51 14.69 -14.25 1.81
CA LYS A 51 14.21 -14.17 0.42
C LYS A 51 14.01 -12.73 -0.06
N TYR A 52 13.94 -11.77 0.86
CA TYR A 52 13.60 -10.38 0.56
C TYR A 52 14.80 -9.44 0.72
N GLU A 53 16.01 -9.97 0.83
CA GLU A 53 17.22 -9.18 1.08
C GLU A 53 17.51 -8.13 0.01
N ASP A 54 17.21 -8.45 -1.25
CA ASP A 54 17.40 -7.56 -2.41
C ASP A 54 16.12 -6.79 -2.79
N TYR A 55 15.08 -6.85 -1.96
CA TYR A 55 13.79 -6.21 -2.21
C TYR A 55 13.48 -5.14 -1.15
N ASN A 56 12.70 -4.14 -1.57
CA ASN A 56 12.25 -3.03 -0.72
C ASN A 56 10.75 -3.06 -0.43
N PHE A 57 9.95 -3.76 -1.24
CA PHE A 57 8.50 -3.87 -1.08
C PHE A 57 8.04 -5.30 -1.38
N VAL A 58 7.29 -5.89 -0.44
CA VAL A 58 6.79 -7.26 -0.53
C VAL A 58 5.31 -7.26 -0.21
N LEU A 59 4.50 -7.77 -1.12
CA LEU A 59 3.05 -7.89 -0.96
C LEU A 59 2.55 -9.16 -1.63
N LEU A 60 1.38 -9.63 -1.20
CA LEU A 60 0.72 -10.76 -1.83
C LEU A 60 0.15 -10.34 -3.18
N GLY A 61 0.40 -11.14 -4.22
CA GLY A 61 -0.19 -10.93 -5.52
C GLY A 61 0.23 -11.96 -6.58
N TYR A 62 -0.24 -11.75 -7.80
CA TYR A 62 0.01 -12.62 -8.95
C TYR A 62 0.54 -11.81 -10.13
N GLU A 63 1.76 -12.12 -10.59
CA GLU A 63 2.44 -11.37 -11.65
C GLU A 63 1.62 -11.26 -12.94
N ASN A 64 0.98 -12.36 -13.38
CA ASN A 64 0.15 -12.34 -14.58
C ASN A 64 -1.07 -11.41 -14.43
N LEU A 65 -1.68 -11.35 -13.24
CA LEU A 65 -2.80 -10.44 -12.99
C LEU A 65 -2.32 -8.98 -12.98
N LEU A 66 -1.12 -8.73 -12.46
CA LEU A 66 -0.56 -7.39 -12.32
C LEU A 66 -0.06 -6.85 -13.66
N PHE A 67 0.90 -7.53 -14.28
CA PHE A 67 1.62 -7.02 -15.44
C PHE A 67 0.87 -7.22 -16.75
N ASN A 68 0.19 -8.35 -16.93
CA ASN A 68 -0.49 -8.66 -18.19
C ASN A 68 -1.94 -8.20 -18.19
N GLN A 69 -2.69 -8.49 -17.11
CA GLN A 69 -4.11 -8.19 -17.06
C GLN A 69 -4.46 -6.83 -16.45
N LYS A 70 -3.54 -6.21 -15.70
CA LYS A 70 -3.78 -4.99 -14.92
C LYS A 70 -5.05 -5.09 -14.08
N SER A 71 -5.23 -6.22 -13.40
CA SER A 71 -6.39 -6.44 -12.53
C SER A 71 -6.25 -5.63 -11.24
N TRP A 72 -7.33 -4.99 -10.80
CA TRP A 72 -7.30 -4.20 -9.56
C TRP A 72 -7.08 -5.05 -8.30
N ILE A 73 -7.39 -6.35 -8.35
CA ILE A 73 -7.15 -7.34 -7.30
C ILE A 73 -5.89 -8.16 -7.55
N ALA A 74 -5.01 -7.72 -8.44
CA ALA A 74 -3.77 -8.43 -8.74
C ALA A 74 -2.83 -8.54 -7.54
N VAL A 75 -2.90 -7.54 -6.66
CA VAL A 75 -2.15 -7.43 -5.41
C VAL A 75 -3.07 -6.98 -4.28
N ASN A 76 -2.64 -7.12 -3.03
CA ASN A 76 -3.36 -6.62 -1.87
C ASN A 76 -2.49 -5.71 -1.00
N THR A 77 -3.01 -4.54 -0.66
CA THR A 77 -2.34 -3.50 0.15
C THR A 77 -2.77 -3.54 1.63
N GLY A 78 -3.45 -4.62 2.04
CA GLY A 78 -3.88 -4.86 3.41
C GLY A 78 -2.88 -5.64 4.27
N SER A 79 -1.89 -6.29 3.66
CA SER A 79 -0.72 -6.82 4.38
C SER A 79 0.52 -6.80 3.50
N PHE A 80 1.52 -5.99 3.86
CA PHE A 80 2.76 -5.84 3.10
C PHE A 80 3.95 -5.45 3.97
N LEU A 81 5.16 -5.69 3.45
CA LEU A 81 6.43 -5.27 4.05
C LEU A 81 7.05 -4.15 3.24
N PHE A 82 7.46 -3.09 3.93
CA PHE A 82 8.25 -1.97 3.40
C PHE A 82 9.62 -1.96 4.05
N ARG A 83 10.69 -1.85 3.26
CA ARG A 83 12.02 -1.57 3.80
C ARG A 83 12.11 -0.10 4.19
N ASN A 84 12.70 0.21 5.33
CA ASN A 84 12.98 1.60 5.69
C ASN A 84 14.21 2.10 4.92
N CYS A 85 13.99 2.68 3.75
CA CYS A 85 15.05 3.21 2.88
C CYS A 85 14.52 4.36 2.00
N GLN A 86 15.43 5.05 1.31
CA GLN A 86 15.07 6.17 0.42
C GLN A 86 14.09 5.75 -0.67
N TRP A 87 14.32 4.61 -1.32
CA TRP A 87 13.44 4.09 -2.38
C TRP A 87 11.98 3.97 -1.90
N SER A 88 11.77 3.58 -0.65
CA SER A 88 10.45 3.45 -0.06
C SER A 88 9.79 4.80 0.23
N LEU A 89 10.56 5.83 0.59
CA LEU A 89 10.04 7.20 0.71
C LEU A 89 9.60 7.73 -0.67
N ASP A 90 10.40 7.46 -1.70
CA ASP A 90 10.08 7.84 -3.08
C ASP A 90 8.82 7.13 -3.58
N LEU A 91 8.63 5.85 -3.22
CA LEU A 91 7.40 5.12 -3.53
C LEU A 91 6.18 5.74 -2.85
N LEU A 92 6.28 6.16 -1.58
CA LEU A 92 5.17 6.84 -0.90
C LEU A 92 4.80 8.17 -1.58
N ASP A 93 5.78 8.91 -2.08
CA ASP A 93 5.56 10.14 -2.84
C ASP A 93 4.89 9.88 -4.21
N ALA A 94 5.23 8.76 -4.87
CA ALA A 94 4.60 8.34 -6.11
C ALA A 94 3.19 7.76 -5.93
N TRP A 95 2.89 7.20 -4.76
CA TRP A 95 1.61 6.54 -4.45
C TRP A 95 0.54 7.54 -3.97
N ALA A 96 0.93 8.52 -3.16
CA ALA A 96 0.03 9.51 -2.58
C ALA A 96 -0.83 10.36 -3.53
N PRO A 97 -0.46 10.68 -4.80
CA PRO A 97 -1.16 11.68 -5.60
C PRO A 97 -2.65 11.40 -5.89
N MET A 98 -3.08 10.14 -5.89
CA MET A 98 -4.48 9.75 -6.10
C MET A 98 -5.31 9.77 -4.80
N GLY A 99 -4.67 9.99 -3.65
CA GLY A 99 -5.28 9.87 -2.34
C GLY A 99 -6.03 11.09 -1.77
N PRO A 100 -5.73 12.37 -2.10
CA PRO A 100 -6.44 13.51 -1.52
C PRO A 100 -7.94 13.47 -1.80
N LYS A 101 -8.76 13.47 -0.75
CA LYS A 101 -10.23 13.37 -0.84
C LYS A 101 -10.87 14.47 -1.70
N GLY A 102 -12.09 14.23 -2.16
CA GLY A 102 -12.83 15.16 -3.02
C GLY A 102 -12.44 15.00 -4.50
N PRO A 103 -12.42 16.09 -5.29
CA PRO A 103 -12.31 15.99 -6.75
C PRO A 103 -11.09 15.20 -7.24
N ILE A 104 -9.96 15.27 -6.53
CA ILE A 104 -8.74 14.55 -6.92
C ILE A 104 -8.96 13.03 -6.87
N ARG A 105 -9.45 12.52 -5.73
CA ARG A 105 -9.71 11.08 -5.55
C ARG A 105 -10.87 10.59 -6.42
N ASP A 106 -11.88 11.42 -6.65
CA ASP A 106 -13.02 11.10 -7.53
C ASP A 106 -12.57 10.92 -8.98
N GLU A 107 -11.80 11.86 -9.52
CA GLU A 107 -11.28 11.79 -10.88
C GLU A 107 -10.24 10.66 -11.03
N ALA A 108 -9.37 10.46 -10.03
CA ALA A 108 -8.47 9.32 -10.01
C ALA A 108 -9.23 7.98 -10.03
N GLY A 109 -10.34 7.87 -9.29
CA GLY A 109 -11.18 6.67 -9.30
C GLY A 109 -11.75 6.34 -10.69
N LYS A 110 -12.13 7.36 -11.47
CA LYS A 110 -12.55 7.19 -12.87
C LYS A 110 -11.40 6.69 -13.75
N ILE A 111 -10.21 7.26 -13.58
CA ILE A 111 -9.00 6.82 -14.30
C ILE A 111 -8.69 5.35 -13.97
N LEU A 112 -8.70 4.97 -12.70
CA LEU A 112 -8.45 3.59 -12.26
C LEU A 112 -9.50 2.64 -12.82
N THR A 113 -10.79 3.00 -12.76
CA THR A 113 -11.87 2.17 -13.32
C THR A 113 -11.72 1.96 -14.82
N ALA A 114 -11.26 2.97 -15.56
CA ALA A 114 -11.05 2.87 -17.00
C ALA A 114 -9.82 2.04 -17.40
N ASN A 115 -8.82 1.94 -16.52
CA ASN A 115 -7.53 1.32 -16.83
C ASN A 115 -7.27 -0.02 -16.13
N LEU A 116 -8.00 -0.34 -15.05
CA LEU A 116 -7.84 -1.57 -14.29
C LEU A 116 -8.98 -2.55 -14.56
N LYS A 117 -8.61 -3.78 -14.89
CA LYS A 117 -9.56 -4.84 -15.21
C LYS A 117 -10.40 -5.20 -13.98
N SER A 118 -11.71 -5.25 -14.20
CA SER A 118 -12.72 -5.67 -13.22
C SER A 118 -12.84 -4.79 -11.96
N ARG A 119 -12.33 -3.54 -12.01
CA ARG A 119 -12.54 -2.56 -10.94
C ARG A 119 -13.97 -1.97 -11.03
N PRO A 120 -14.76 -1.97 -9.95
CA PRO A 120 -16.04 -1.27 -9.94
C PRO A 120 -15.86 0.26 -9.91
N ALA A 121 -16.94 1.00 -10.16
CA ALA A 121 -16.92 2.46 -10.17
C ALA A 121 -17.09 3.04 -8.75
N PHE A 122 -16.01 3.60 -8.21
CA PHE A 122 -15.95 4.32 -6.94
C PHE A 122 -14.66 5.17 -6.88
N GLU A 123 -14.52 6.00 -5.84
CA GLU A 123 -13.33 6.81 -5.54
C GLU A 123 -12.03 6.01 -5.62
N ALA A 124 -10.88 6.65 -5.87
CA ALA A 124 -9.58 5.97 -5.84
C ALA A 124 -9.26 5.33 -4.47
N ASP A 125 -8.70 4.13 -4.53
CA ASP A 125 -8.18 3.32 -3.44
C ASP A 125 -6.65 3.17 -3.53
N ASP A 126 -6.02 2.89 -2.39
CA ASP A 126 -4.56 2.75 -2.22
C ASP A 126 -4.03 1.41 -2.75
#